data_AF-A0A8S0QRD8-F1
#
_entry.id   AF-A0A8S0QRD8-F1
#
_cell.length_a   1.000
_cell.length_b   1.000
_cell.length_c   1.000
_cell.angle_alpha   90.00
_cell.angle_beta   90.00
_cell.angle_gamma   90.00
#
_symmetry.space_group_name_H-M   'P 1'
#
loop_
_entity.id
_entity.type
_entity.pdbx_description
1 polymer ?
#
loop_
_entity_poly.entity_id
_entity_poly.type
_entity_poly.pdbx_seq_one_letter_code
_entity_poly.pdbx_strand_id
1 'polypeptide(L)'
;MSLVLIDRSCKYLRLVDTVMKEFSFDLAKVAVTMKYVLDSDLLSIAIKSDENVLSYMVLKDLSRDPAKYPIHIEICHQTYVEQ
;
A
#
# COMPACT_ATOMS: atom_id res chain seq x y z
N MET A 1 12.79 7.89 -8.64
CA MET A 1 11.63 6.97 -8.60
C MET A 1 12.14 5.70 -7.92
N SER A 2 11.70 5.41 -6.70
CA SER A 2 12.12 4.18 -6.02
C SER A 2 11.20 3.04 -6.42
N LEU A 3 11.77 1.89 -6.75
CA LEU A 3 11.05 0.68 -7.12
C LEU A 3 11.20 -0.33 -5.99
N VAL A 4 10.13 -0.49 -5.22
CA VAL A 4 10.07 -1.53 -4.18
C VAL A 4 9.63 -2.84 -4.84
N LEU A 5 10.52 -3.83 -4.82
CA LEU A 5 10.20 -5.20 -5.24
C LEU A 5 9.48 -5.90 -4.09
N ILE A 6 8.20 -6.20 -4.31
CA ILE A 6 7.37 -6.90 -3.33
C ILE A 6 7.21 -8.34 -3.81
N ASP A 7 7.65 -9.30 -3.01
CA ASP A 7 7.50 -10.72 -3.30
C ASP A 7 6.02 -11.16 -3.28
N ARG A 8 5.68 -12.22 -4.03
CA ARG A 8 4.31 -12.76 -4.08
C ARG A 8 3.83 -13.33 -2.76
N SER A 9 4.74 -13.74 -1.86
CA SER A 9 4.40 -14.17 -0.51
C SER A 9 4.23 -13.01 0.48
N CYS A 10 4.31 -11.76 0.00
CA CYS A 10 4.18 -10.59 0.86
C CYS A 10 2.79 -10.52 1.49
N LYS A 11 2.80 -10.47 2.82
CA LYS A 11 1.61 -10.26 3.65
C LYS A 11 1.44 -8.78 3.95
N TYR A 12 0.25 -8.40 4.39
CA TYR A 12 -0.13 -7.03 4.71
C TYR A 12 0.87 -6.32 5.62
N LEU A 13 1.22 -6.93 6.76
CA LEU A 13 2.17 -6.31 7.69
C LEU A 13 3.56 -6.09 7.07
N ARG A 14 4.03 -7.04 6.25
CA ARG A 14 5.30 -6.89 5.53
C ARG A 14 5.24 -5.77 4.50
N LEU A 15 4.11 -5.61 3.82
CA LEU A 15 3.88 -4.52 2.87
C LEU A 15 3.91 -3.16 3.58
N VAL A 16 3.21 -3.05 4.72
CA VAL A 16 3.24 -1.86 5.58
C VAL A 16 4.68 -1.55 6.01
N ASP A 17 5.39 -2.51 6.60
CA ASP A 17 6.78 -2.32 7.04
C ASP A 17 7.70 -1.87 5.92
N THR A 18 7.51 -2.41 4.71
CA THR A 18 8.32 -2.04 3.54
C THR A 18 8.07 -0.60 3.13
N VAL A 19 6.79 -0.20 3.06
CA VAL A 19 6.41 1.19 2.77
C VAL A 19 6.98 2.13 3.84
N MET A 20 6.81 1.80 5.12
CA MET A 20 7.30 2.64 6.22
C MET A 20 8.82 2.82 6.16
N LYS A 21 9.58 1.75 5.89
CA LYS A 21 11.04 1.82 5.73
C LYS A 21 11.44 2.66 4.52
N GLU A 22 10.77 2.47 3.39
CA GLU A 22 11.07 3.18 2.14
C GLU A 22 10.98 4.70 2.32
N PHE A 23 9.97 5.17 3.06
CA PHE A 23 9.77 6.59 3.31
C PHE A 23 10.33 7.07 4.66
N SER A 24 11.06 6.23 5.39
CA SER A 24 11.59 6.53 6.73
C SER A 24 10.53 7.01 7.73
N PHE A 25 9.33 6.43 7.66
CA PHE A 25 8.23 6.74 8.56
C PHE A 25 8.30 5.93 9.85
N ASP A 26 7.82 6.55 10.94
CA ASP A 26 7.69 5.94 12.25
C ASP A 26 6.23 5.53 12.49
N LEU A 27 5.98 4.22 12.62
CA LEU A 27 4.65 3.65 12.89
C LEU A 27 4.03 4.16 14.20
N ALA A 28 4.84 4.68 15.13
CA ALA A 28 4.34 5.28 16.36
C ALA A 28 3.82 6.72 16.17
N LYS A 29 4.08 7.34 15.00
CA LYS A 29 3.78 8.76 14.75
C LYS A 29 2.81 8.98 13.60
N VAL A 30 2.76 8.05 12.66
CA VAL A 30 1.91 8.17 11.47
C VAL A 30 1.16 6.87 11.21
N ALA A 31 -0.10 7.03 10.79
CA ALA A 31 -0.88 5.95 10.21
C ALA A 31 -0.79 6.06 8.69
N VAL A 32 -0.65 4.93 8.01
CA VAL A 32 -0.65 4.88 6.54
C VAL A 32 -1.88 4.12 6.04
N THR A 33 -2.54 4.68 5.04
CA THR A 33 -3.58 3.99 4.29
C THR A 33 -3.06 3.73 2.88
N MET A 34 -3.04 2.46 2.49
CA MET A 34 -2.62 2.05 1.15
C MET A 34 -3.86 1.71 0.32
N LYS A 35 -3.95 2.25 -0.89
CA LYS A 35 -5.04 2.00 -1.83
C LYS A 35 -4.49 1.76 -3.23
N TYR A 36 -5.16 0.97 -4.04
CA TYR A 36 -4.89 0.87 -5.47
C TYR A 36 -6.17 1.17 -6.25
N VAL A 37 -6.00 1.65 -7.47
CA VAL A 37 -7.11 2.02 -8.36
C VAL A 37 -7.08 1.08 -9.56
N LEU A 38 -8.22 0.45 -9.86
CA LEU A 38 -8.36 -0.47 -11.00
C LEU A 38 -8.55 0.25 -12.34
N ASP A 39 -9.21 1.40 -12.31
CA ASP A 39 -9.43 2.28 -13.45
C ASP A 39 -9.68 3.69 -12.91
N SER A 40 -9.32 4.75 -13.65
CA SER A 40 -9.36 6.13 -13.13
C SER A 40 -10.76 6.59 -12.68
N ASP A 41 -11.79 5.93 -13.19
CA ASP A 41 -13.20 6.23 -12.92
C ASP A 41 -13.81 5.32 -11.84
N LEU A 42 -13.04 4.37 -11.30
CA LEU A 42 -13.49 3.40 -10.30
C LEU A 42 -13.05 3.78 -8.88
N LEU A 43 -13.80 3.24 -7.91
CA LEU A 43 -13.49 3.37 -6.48
C LEU A 43 -12.11 2.79 -6.16
N SER A 44 -11.32 3.56 -5.41
CA SER A 44 -10.06 3.09 -4.85
C SER A 44 -10.29 1.93 -3.89
N ILE A 45 -9.56 0.83 -4.06
CA ILE A 45 -9.63 -0.34 -3.19
C ILE A 45 -8.55 -0.21 -2.11
N ALA A 46 -8.98 -0.14 -0.85
CA ALA A 46 -8.06 -0.10 0.28
C ALA A 46 -7.44 -1.48 0.54
N ILE A 47 -6.14 -1.50 0.80
CA ILE A 47 -5.41 -2.69 1.24
C ILE A 47 -5.43 -2.69 2.77
N LYS A 48 -6.21 -3.61 3.36
CA LYS A 48 -6.37 -3.72 4.82
C LYS A 48 -6.09 -5.12 5.37
N SER A 49 -5.88 -6.10 4.50
CA SER A 49 -5.65 -7.50 4.86
C SER A 49 -4.75 -8.22 3.85
N ASP A 50 -4.26 -9.40 4.23
CA ASP A 50 -3.49 -10.29 3.35
C ASP A 50 -4.26 -10.64 2.06
N GLU A 51 -5.58 -10.80 2.15
CA GLU A 51 -6.44 -11.07 0.98
C GLU A 51 -6.45 -9.93 -0.02
N ASN A 52 -6.44 -8.68 0.46
CA ASN A 52 -6.36 -7.51 -0.42
C ASN A 52 -4.99 -7.42 -1.10
N VAL A 53 -3.92 -7.77 -0.38
CA VAL A 53 -2.57 -7.84 -0.96
C VAL A 53 -2.51 -8.90 -2.05
N LEU A 54 -3.04 -10.10 -1.79
CA LEU A 54 -3.08 -11.18 -2.77
C LEU A 54 -3.86 -10.76 -4.02
N SER A 55 -5.04 -10.15 -3.84
CA SER A 55 -5.87 -9.66 -4.94
C SER A 55 -5.10 -8.65 -5.81
N TYR A 56 -4.41 -7.71 -5.17
CA TYR A 56 -3.56 -6.73 -5.85
C TYR A 56 -2.40 -7.40 -6.63
N MET A 57 -1.73 -8.40 -6.05
CA MET A 57 -0.64 -9.12 -6.74
C MET A 57 -1.13 -9.85 -7.98
N VAL A 58 -2.27 -10.54 -7.90
CA VAL A 58 -2.88 -11.23 -9.05
C VAL A 58 -3.21 -10.25 -10.16
N LEU A 59 -3.80 -9.10 -9.83
CA LEU A 59 -4.13 -8.05 -10.80
C LEU A 59 -2.88 -7.50 -11.51
N LYS A 60 -1.81 -7.25 -10.74
CA LYS A 60 -0.54 -6.76 -11.27
C LYS A 60 0.16 -7.78 -12.17
N ASP A 61 0.09 -9.07 -11.82
CA ASP A 61 0.60 -10.15 -12.66
C ASP A 61 -0.17 -10.28 -13.99
N LEU A 62 -1.50 -10.07 -13.96
CA LEU A 62 -2.35 -10.10 -15.15
C LEU A 62 -2.09 -8.92 -16.10
N SER A 63 -1.81 -7.72 -15.58
CA SER A 63 -1.56 -6.55 -16.44
C SER A 63 -0.26 -6.66 -17.23
N ARG A 64 0.75 -7.38 -16.70
CA ARG A 64 2.15 -7.39 -17.18
C ARG A 64 2.78 -6.00 -17.31
N ASP A 65 2.12 -4.97 -16.78
CA ASP A 65 2.56 -3.59 -16.74
C ASP A 65 2.68 -3.16 -15.27
N PRO A 66 3.90 -2.93 -14.77
CA PRO A 66 4.13 -2.58 -13.36
C PRO A 66 3.59 -1.20 -12.98
N ALA A 67 3.28 -0.33 -13.94
CA ALA A 67 2.77 1.03 -13.70
C ALA A 67 1.23 1.12 -13.74
N LYS A 68 0.53 0.09 -14.23
CA LYS A 68 -0.92 0.13 -14.48
C LYS A 68 -1.76 0.28 -13.21
N TYR A 69 -1.30 -0.26 -12.09
CA TYR A 69 -2.01 -0.25 -10.81
C TYR A 69 -1.07 0.25 -9.70
N PRO A 70 -0.79 1.57 -9.62
CA PRO A 70 0.05 2.10 -8.57
C PRO A 70 -0.65 1.98 -7.21
N ILE A 71 0.13 1.71 -6.16
CA ILE A 71 -0.35 1.87 -4.79
C ILE A 71 -0.21 3.35 -4.42
N HIS A 72 -1.34 3.97 -4.12
CA HIS A 72 -1.43 5.28 -3.49
C HIS A 72 -1.28 5.11 -1.98
N ILE A 73 -0.37 5.88 -1.40
CA ILE A 73 -0.12 5.89 0.05
C ILE A 73 -0.60 7.23 0.58
N GLU A 74 -1.62 7.18 1.41
CA GLU A 74 -2.12 8.33 2.16
C GLU A 74 -1.55 8.27 3.58
N ILE A 75 -0.97 9.37 4.05
CA ILE A 75 -0.40 9.49 5.38
C ILE A 75 -1.38 10.28 6.24
N CYS A 76 -1.83 9.68 7.33
CA CYS A 76 -2.61 10.35 8.35
C CYS A 76 -1.69 10.61 9.54
N HIS A 77 -1.51 11.89 9.89
CA HIS A 77 -0.85 12.24 11.14
C HIS A 77 -1.69 11.75 12.31
N GLN A 78 -1.05 11.02 13.24
CA GLN A 78 -1.68 10.70 14.50
C GLN A 78 -1.59 11.95 15.37
N THR A 79 -2.57 12.85 15.25
CA THR A 79 -2.74 13.93 16.22
C THR A 79 -3.04 13.28 17.56
N TYR A 80 -2.04 13.28 18.45
CA TYR A 80 -2.28 13.10 19.87
C TYR A 80 -3.22 14.22 20.30
N VAL A 81 -4.47 13.86 20.58
CA VAL A 81 -5.34 14.72 21.39
C VAL A 81 -4.89 14.47 22.82
N GLU A 82 -4.04 15.36 23.35
CA GLU A 82 -3.80 15.42 24.79
C GLU A 82 -5.16 15.63 25.47
N GLN A 83 -5.57 14.68 26.31
CA GLN A 83 -6.67 14.82 27.26
C GLN A 83 -6.13 15.27 28.60
#